data_AF-A0A9D2A9D2-F1
#
_entry.id   AF-A0A9D2A9D2-F1
#
_cell.length_a   1.000
_cell.length_b   1.000
_cell.length_c   1.000
_cell.angle_alpha   90.00
_cell.angle_beta   90.00
_cell.angle_gamma   90.00
#
_symmetry.space_group_name_H-M   'P 1'
#
loop_
_entity.id
_entity.type
_entity.pdbx_description
1 polymer ?
#
loop_
_entity_poly.entity_id
_entity_poly.type
_entity_poly.pdbx_seq_one_letter_code
_entity_poly.pdbx_strand_id
1 'polypeptide(L)'
;MNEVPRINENGKIGPRDSSRVPRYAGAATYALLPTVEEVHAAGGDVDIAVMGAPFDTGVSFRSGARFGPTHIRESSRLLRPYNPATQTSPFAQAQVADAGDMVINPFDIHAAIDDVERQADEITSGGTTLVTLGGDHTIVLPLLRSAARQAGRPVAVVHFDAHLDTWDTYFGAEYTHGTPFRRAWEEGLMDTDALCHVGTRGPLYGPKDLEDDARFGFGIVSSSDIHRQGCASVVEGLRQRVEDAPLYISVDIDVLDPAHA
;
A
#
# COMPACT_ATOMS: atom_id res chain seq x y z
N MET A 1 -12.28 -31.83 8.71
CA MET A 1 -10.91 -31.56 8.24
C MET A 1 -10.05 -31.34 9.47
N ASN A 2 -8.84 -31.90 9.51
CA ASN A 2 -7.91 -31.62 10.62
C ASN A 2 -7.57 -30.12 10.60
N GLU A 3 -7.54 -29.51 11.78
CA GLU A 3 -7.18 -28.12 11.96
C GLU A 3 -5.75 -27.87 11.43
N VAL A 4 -5.57 -26.83 10.62
CA VAL A 4 -4.25 -26.50 10.06
C VAL A 4 -3.39 -25.96 11.20
N PRO A 5 -2.20 -26.54 11.49
CA PRO A 5 -1.38 -26.07 12.58
C PRO A 5 -0.84 -24.66 12.30
N ARG A 6 -1.11 -23.73 13.20
CA ARG A 6 -0.68 -22.33 13.14
C ARG A 6 0.19 -21.99 14.35
N ILE A 7 1.06 -21.00 14.17
CA ILE A 7 1.81 -20.39 15.27
C ILE A 7 0.84 -19.48 16.02
N ASN A 8 0.59 -19.75 17.30
CA ASN A 8 -0.23 -18.90 18.15
C ASN A 8 0.64 -18.32 19.26
N GLU A 9 0.68 -16.99 19.35
CA GLU A 9 1.52 -16.27 20.31
C GLU A 9 0.74 -15.04 20.81
N ASN A 10 0.78 -14.77 22.12
CA ASN A 10 0.04 -13.67 22.77
C ASN A 10 -1.47 -13.64 22.45
N GLY A 11 -2.09 -14.80 22.23
CA GLY A 11 -3.52 -14.89 21.87
C GLY A 11 -3.83 -14.47 20.43
N LYS A 12 -2.81 -14.26 19.59
CA LYS A 12 -2.94 -13.95 18.16
C LYS A 12 -2.73 -15.19 17.31
N ILE A 13 -3.56 -15.36 16.30
CA ILE A 13 -3.50 -16.44 15.33
C ILE A 13 -2.54 -16.04 14.22
N GLY A 14 -1.38 -16.68 14.19
CA GLY A 14 -0.30 -16.37 13.26
C GLY A 14 -0.28 -17.26 12.00
N PRO A 15 0.85 -17.24 11.27
CA PRO A 15 0.99 -18.01 10.05
C PRO A 15 1.00 -19.52 10.32
N ARG A 16 0.75 -20.30 9.27
CA ARG A 16 0.89 -21.77 9.33
C ARG A 16 2.28 -22.16 9.86
N ASP A 17 2.32 -23.15 10.73
CA ASP A 17 3.57 -23.68 11.27
C ASP A 17 4.35 -24.40 10.16
N SER A 18 5.34 -23.70 9.61
CA SER A 18 6.17 -24.18 8.50
C SER A 18 7.10 -25.35 8.88
N SER A 19 7.20 -25.71 10.17
CA SER A 19 7.88 -26.93 10.61
C SER A 19 7.00 -28.19 10.47
N ARG A 20 5.67 -28.00 10.36
CA ARG A 20 4.68 -29.07 10.25
C ARG A 20 3.99 -29.12 8.90
N VAL A 21 3.85 -27.97 8.24
CA VAL A 21 3.25 -27.83 6.91
C VAL A 21 4.27 -27.19 5.97
N PRO A 22 4.73 -27.88 4.92
CA PRO A 22 5.65 -27.28 3.96
C PRO A 22 5.07 -26.02 3.34
N ARG A 23 5.88 -24.97 3.17
CA ARG A 23 5.45 -23.64 2.71
C ARG A 23 4.70 -23.64 1.38
N TYR A 24 5.00 -24.60 0.51
CA TYR A 24 4.35 -24.76 -0.80
C TYR A 24 2.98 -25.46 -0.73
N ALA A 25 2.53 -25.92 0.44
CA ALA A 25 1.28 -26.65 0.60
C ALA A 25 0.12 -25.74 1.05
N GLY A 26 -1.09 -26.10 0.62
CA GLY A 26 -2.33 -25.40 0.95
C GLY A 26 -2.49 -24.04 0.24
N ALA A 27 -3.60 -23.35 0.54
CA ALA A 27 -3.93 -22.05 -0.04
C ALA A 27 -2.85 -20.99 0.27
N ALA A 28 -2.54 -20.14 -0.72
CA ALA A 28 -1.64 -18.99 -0.59
C ALA A 28 -2.40 -17.78 -0.05
N THR A 29 -2.52 -17.67 1.27
CA THR A 29 -2.78 -16.38 1.91
C THR A 29 -1.46 -15.63 2.10
N TYR A 30 -1.52 -14.30 2.21
CA TYR A 30 -0.38 -13.44 2.50
C TYR A 30 0.34 -13.92 3.76
N ALA A 31 1.64 -14.17 3.64
CA ALA A 31 2.51 -14.71 4.66
C ALA A 31 2.00 -16.02 5.32
N LEU A 32 1.09 -16.77 4.67
CA LEU A 32 0.39 -17.94 5.22
C LEU A 32 -0.47 -17.63 6.46
N LEU A 33 -0.90 -16.37 6.63
CA LEU A 33 -1.77 -15.90 7.72
C LEU A 33 -3.17 -16.52 7.67
N PRO A 34 -3.95 -16.42 8.76
CA PRO A 34 -5.36 -16.77 8.71
C PRO A 34 -6.14 -15.82 7.80
N THR A 35 -7.28 -16.29 7.30
CA THR A 35 -8.26 -15.37 6.69
C THR A 35 -9.02 -14.61 7.76
N VAL A 36 -9.66 -13.51 7.39
CA VAL A 36 -10.55 -12.76 8.30
C VAL A 36 -11.64 -13.66 8.87
N GLU A 37 -12.23 -14.54 8.07
CA GLU A 37 -13.26 -15.49 8.51
C GLU A 37 -12.73 -16.49 9.53
N GLU A 38 -11.50 -16.99 9.35
CA GLU A 38 -10.86 -17.89 10.31
C GLU A 38 -10.62 -17.21 11.67
N VAL A 39 -10.25 -15.93 11.66
CA VAL A 39 -10.08 -15.14 12.90
C VAL A 39 -11.41 -14.93 13.62
N HIS A 40 -12.45 -14.48 12.90
CA HIS A 40 -13.78 -14.28 13.48
C HIS A 40 -14.40 -15.59 13.98
N ALA A 41 -14.21 -16.70 13.26
CA ALA A 41 -14.70 -18.02 13.68
C ALA A 41 -14.05 -18.51 14.99
N ALA A 42 -12.84 -18.04 15.28
CA ALA A 42 -12.16 -18.27 16.55
C ALA A 42 -12.55 -17.26 17.65
N GLY A 43 -13.45 -16.32 17.36
CA GLY A 43 -13.91 -15.29 18.30
C GLY A 43 -12.93 -14.15 18.52
N GLY A 44 -11.95 -13.95 17.62
CA GLY A 44 -11.03 -12.82 17.65
C GLY A 44 -11.45 -11.70 16.71
N ASP A 45 -10.93 -10.50 16.95
CA ASP A 45 -11.05 -9.34 16.05
C ASP A 45 -9.75 -9.16 15.25
N VAL A 46 -9.84 -8.51 14.08
CA VAL A 46 -8.70 -8.23 13.20
C VAL A 46 -8.18 -6.81 13.44
N ASP A 47 -6.91 -6.69 13.80
CA ASP A 47 -6.26 -5.38 13.98
C ASP A 47 -5.76 -4.82 12.63
N ILE A 48 -5.22 -5.70 11.77
CA ILE A 48 -4.69 -5.36 10.44
C ILE A 48 -5.20 -6.35 9.39
N ALA A 49 -5.87 -5.83 8.36
CA ALA A 49 -6.31 -6.60 7.20
C ALA A 49 -5.35 -6.39 6.02
N VAL A 50 -4.90 -7.47 5.41
CA VAL A 50 -4.14 -7.45 4.15
C VAL A 50 -5.09 -7.79 3.01
N MET A 51 -5.34 -6.86 2.10
CA MET A 51 -6.31 -7.04 1.01
C MET A 51 -5.68 -6.74 -0.34
N GLY A 52 -5.96 -7.53 -1.36
CA GLY A 52 -5.48 -7.26 -2.72
C GLY A 52 -6.42 -6.35 -3.50
N ALA A 53 -5.87 -5.51 -4.37
CA ALA A 53 -6.60 -4.66 -5.32
C ALA A 53 -6.15 -4.98 -6.76
N PRO A 54 -6.60 -6.10 -7.35
CA PRO A 54 -6.12 -6.58 -8.65
C PRO A 54 -6.69 -5.75 -9.83
N PHE A 55 -6.15 -4.55 -10.04
CA PHE A 55 -6.60 -3.60 -11.05
C PHE A 55 -5.44 -2.96 -11.80
N ASP A 56 -5.49 -2.85 -13.13
CA ASP A 56 -4.45 -2.15 -13.90
C ASP A 56 -4.98 -1.45 -15.16
N THR A 57 -6.26 -1.07 -15.17
CA THR A 57 -6.87 -0.42 -16.35
C THR A 57 -6.45 1.06 -16.48
N GLY A 58 -5.79 1.63 -15.46
CA GLY A 58 -5.24 2.99 -15.48
C GLY A 58 -3.80 3.09 -16.01
N VAL A 59 -3.16 1.97 -16.36
CA VAL A 59 -1.79 1.98 -16.90
C VAL A 59 -1.69 2.61 -18.29
N SER A 60 -0.63 3.39 -18.52
CA SER A 60 -0.36 4.01 -19.82
C SER A 60 0.62 3.24 -20.71
N PHE A 61 1.39 2.28 -20.17
CA PHE A 61 2.43 1.57 -20.92
C PHE A 61 2.32 0.04 -20.85
N ARG A 62 2.86 -0.60 -19.80
CA ARG A 62 2.83 -2.07 -19.66
C ARG A 62 1.78 -2.47 -18.62
N SER A 63 0.77 -3.22 -19.06
CA SER A 63 -0.21 -3.85 -18.18
C SER A 63 0.33 -5.16 -17.58
N GLY A 64 -0.37 -5.69 -16.58
CA GLY A 64 -0.02 -6.92 -15.87
C GLY A 64 -0.12 -6.80 -14.36
N ALA A 65 -0.16 -5.58 -13.81
CA ALA A 65 -0.22 -5.34 -12.38
C ALA A 65 -1.48 -5.91 -11.71
N ARG A 66 -2.57 -6.17 -12.46
CA ARG A 66 -3.76 -6.89 -11.95
C ARG A 66 -3.46 -8.28 -11.39
N PHE A 67 -2.34 -8.90 -11.78
CA PHE A 67 -1.91 -10.21 -11.25
C PHE A 67 -0.95 -10.08 -10.04
N GLY A 68 -0.55 -8.86 -9.70
CA GLY A 68 0.37 -8.53 -8.60
C GLY A 68 -0.04 -9.12 -7.26
N PRO A 69 -1.29 -8.94 -6.78
CA PRO A 69 -1.70 -9.43 -5.45
C PRO A 69 -1.51 -10.94 -5.29
N THR A 70 -1.88 -11.72 -6.32
CA THR A 70 -1.69 -13.18 -6.34
C THR A 70 -0.21 -13.55 -6.30
N HIS A 71 0.63 -12.91 -7.11
CA HIS A 71 2.07 -13.18 -7.12
C HIS A 71 2.76 -12.81 -5.80
N ILE A 72 2.33 -11.71 -5.16
CA ILE A 72 2.80 -11.33 -3.83
C ILE A 72 2.45 -12.40 -2.81
N ARG A 73 1.20 -12.90 -2.79
CA ARG A 73 0.80 -13.98 -1.87
C ARG A 73 1.64 -15.24 -2.07
N GLU A 74 1.85 -15.67 -3.31
CA GLU A 74 2.68 -16.84 -3.61
C GLU A 74 4.13 -16.65 -3.16
N SER A 75 4.71 -15.47 -3.39
CA SER A 75 6.09 -15.16 -2.98
C SER A 75 6.24 -15.02 -1.46
N SER A 76 5.20 -14.51 -0.79
CA SER A 76 5.20 -14.26 0.66
C SER A 76 5.28 -15.53 1.51
N ARG A 77 5.07 -16.72 0.93
CA ARG A 77 5.21 -18.04 1.62
C ARG A 77 6.60 -18.24 2.23
N LEU A 78 7.61 -17.49 1.79
CA LEU A 78 8.99 -17.53 2.30
C LEU A 78 9.22 -16.72 3.59
N LEU A 79 8.26 -15.87 3.99
CA LEU A 79 8.38 -15.05 5.19
C LEU A 79 8.43 -15.92 6.47
N ARG A 80 9.06 -15.37 7.52
CA ARG A 80 9.15 -15.98 8.86
C ARG A 80 8.54 -15.01 9.87
N PRO A 81 8.01 -15.49 11.00
CA PRO A 81 7.26 -14.66 11.93
C PRO A 81 8.12 -13.71 12.79
N TYR A 82 9.45 -13.84 12.78
CA TYR A 82 10.35 -13.04 13.61
C TYR A 82 11.32 -12.21 12.75
N ASN A 83 11.38 -10.90 13.02
CA ASN A 83 12.34 -9.99 12.42
C ASN A 83 13.53 -9.78 13.36
N PRO A 84 14.74 -10.26 13.01
CA PRO A 84 15.92 -10.16 13.89
C PRO A 84 16.51 -8.74 13.98
N ALA A 85 16.25 -7.87 13.00
CA ALA A 85 16.79 -6.50 12.99
C ALA A 85 16.08 -5.61 14.01
N THR A 86 14.76 -5.76 14.14
CA THR A 86 13.93 -5.03 15.11
C THR A 86 13.57 -5.85 16.35
N GLN A 87 13.99 -7.12 16.39
CA GLN A 87 13.70 -8.07 17.46
C GLN A 87 12.20 -8.20 17.79
N THR A 88 11.37 -8.25 16.74
CA THR A 88 9.90 -8.28 16.88
C THR A 88 9.26 -9.45 16.14
N SER A 89 8.14 -9.91 16.70
CA SER A 89 7.20 -10.84 16.07
C SER A 89 5.91 -10.08 15.73
N PRO A 90 5.76 -9.48 14.53
CA PRO A 90 4.62 -8.61 14.22
C PRO A 90 3.27 -9.31 14.40
N PHE A 91 3.19 -10.59 14.04
CA PHE A 91 1.97 -11.41 14.17
C PHE A 91 1.63 -11.80 15.62
N ALA A 92 2.53 -11.55 16.57
CA ALA A 92 2.28 -11.69 18.00
C ALA A 92 1.94 -10.34 18.67
N GLN A 93 2.10 -9.22 17.96
CA GLN A 93 1.80 -7.87 18.45
C GLN A 93 0.41 -7.41 18.00
N ALA A 94 -0.01 -7.80 16.79
CA ALA A 94 -1.31 -7.48 16.22
C ALA A 94 -1.90 -8.72 15.53
N GLN A 95 -3.23 -8.84 15.55
CA GLN A 95 -3.94 -9.84 14.77
C GLN A 95 -3.95 -9.39 13.31
N VAL A 96 -3.13 -10.02 12.49
CA VAL A 96 -3.06 -9.77 11.05
C VAL A 96 -3.79 -10.89 10.32
N ALA A 97 -4.67 -10.55 9.38
CA ALA A 97 -5.41 -11.51 8.57
C ALA A 97 -5.42 -11.13 7.10
N ASP A 98 -5.47 -12.13 6.22
CA ASP A 98 -5.71 -11.93 4.79
C ASP A 98 -7.21 -11.76 4.54
N ALA A 99 -7.59 -10.64 3.92
CA ALA A 99 -8.96 -10.28 3.60
C ALA A 99 -9.36 -10.65 2.16
N GLY A 100 -8.52 -11.42 1.45
CA GLY A 100 -8.74 -11.75 0.05
C GLY A 100 -8.54 -10.56 -0.88
N ASP A 101 -9.23 -10.55 -2.01
CA ASP A 101 -9.13 -9.50 -3.01
C ASP A 101 -10.41 -8.68 -3.08
N MET A 102 -10.25 -7.40 -3.37
CA MET A 102 -11.33 -6.51 -3.74
C MET A 102 -11.94 -6.96 -5.07
N VAL A 103 -13.26 -6.91 -5.15
CA VAL A 103 -14.01 -7.13 -6.40
C VAL A 103 -14.09 -5.79 -7.12
N ILE A 104 -13.27 -5.62 -8.17
CA ILE A 104 -13.10 -4.35 -8.88
C ILE A 104 -13.55 -4.52 -10.33
N ASN A 105 -14.35 -3.57 -10.83
CA ASN A 105 -14.71 -3.53 -12.25
C ASN A 105 -13.47 -3.33 -13.16
N PRO A 106 -13.17 -4.25 -14.09
CA PRO A 106 -11.99 -4.13 -14.94
C PRO A 106 -12.21 -3.28 -16.20
N PHE A 107 -13.44 -2.87 -16.50
CA PHE A 107 -13.82 -2.23 -17.76
C PHE A 107 -14.29 -0.78 -17.62
N ASP A 108 -14.69 -0.36 -16.41
CA ASP A 108 -15.11 0.99 -16.11
C ASP A 108 -14.29 1.51 -14.94
N ILE A 109 -13.42 2.49 -15.23
CA ILE A 109 -12.49 3.05 -14.25
C ILE A 109 -13.19 3.84 -13.14
N HIS A 110 -14.34 4.45 -13.42
CA HIS A 110 -15.10 5.16 -12.40
C HIS A 110 -15.73 4.16 -11.44
N ALA A 111 -16.37 3.11 -11.98
CA ALA A 111 -16.89 2.03 -11.17
C ALA A 111 -15.78 1.31 -10.38
N ALA A 112 -14.58 1.16 -10.96
CA ALA A 112 -13.43 0.57 -10.28
C ALA A 112 -12.99 1.40 -9.06
N ILE A 113 -12.92 2.73 -9.21
CA ILE A 113 -12.59 3.64 -8.11
C ILE A 113 -13.64 3.54 -7.00
N ASP A 114 -14.93 3.55 -7.34
CA ASP A 114 -16.03 3.40 -6.39
C ASP A 114 -15.99 2.04 -5.68
N ASP A 115 -15.64 0.97 -6.40
CA ASP A 115 -15.49 -0.37 -5.85
C ASP A 115 -14.36 -0.46 -4.82
N VAL A 116 -13.20 0.14 -5.11
CA VAL A 116 -12.05 0.17 -4.19
C VAL A 116 -12.37 0.99 -2.94
N GLU A 117 -12.96 2.18 -3.11
CA GLU A 117 -13.31 3.07 -2.00
C GLU A 117 -14.29 2.41 -1.05
N ARG A 118 -15.38 1.85 -1.59
CA ARG A 118 -16.42 1.17 -0.79
C ARG A 118 -15.84 0.02 0.02
N GLN A 119 -15.04 -0.85 -0.62
CA GLN A 119 -14.47 -2.02 0.06
C GLN A 119 -13.40 -1.64 1.09
N ALA A 120 -12.64 -0.57 0.85
CA ALA A 120 -11.72 -0.01 1.83
C ALA A 120 -12.48 0.57 3.04
N ASP A 121 -13.57 1.30 2.83
CA ASP A 121 -14.41 1.83 3.90
C ASP A 121 -15.07 0.69 4.71
N GLU A 122 -15.57 -0.36 4.05
CA GLU A 122 -16.17 -1.52 4.72
C GLU A 122 -15.18 -2.21 5.66
N ILE A 123 -13.97 -2.55 5.18
CA ILE A 123 -12.98 -3.28 5.99
C ILE A 123 -12.40 -2.42 7.12
N THR A 124 -12.28 -1.10 6.94
CA THR A 124 -11.71 -0.17 7.92
C THR A 124 -12.73 0.38 8.92
N SER A 125 -14.05 0.21 8.67
CA SER A 125 -15.13 0.75 9.52
C SER A 125 -15.07 0.40 11.01
N GLY A 126 -14.43 -0.73 11.35
CA GLY A 126 -14.22 -1.18 12.74
C GLY A 126 -12.94 -0.69 13.40
N GLY A 127 -12.18 0.22 12.77
CA GLY A 127 -10.85 0.64 13.22
C GLY A 127 -9.72 -0.28 12.76
N THR A 128 -10.02 -1.28 11.91
CA THR A 128 -9.03 -2.14 11.28
C THR A 128 -8.10 -1.32 10.39
N THR A 129 -6.79 -1.51 10.53
CA THR A 129 -5.82 -0.92 9.60
C THR A 129 -5.76 -1.75 8.31
N LEU A 130 -5.79 -1.10 7.15
CA LEU A 130 -5.70 -1.75 5.86
C LEU A 130 -4.28 -1.70 5.29
N VAL A 131 -3.77 -2.84 4.84
CA VAL A 131 -2.57 -2.96 4.01
C VAL A 131 -3.01 -3.50 2.65
N THR A 132 -2.84 -2.70 1.60
CA THR A 132 -3.28 -3.09 0.25
C THR A 132 -2.13 -3.67 -0.56
N LEU A 133 -2.36 -4.84 -1.17
CA LEU A 133 -1.49 -5.40 -2.20
C LEU A 133 -2.01 -4.90 -3.54
N GLY A 134 -1.25 -4.02 -4.19
CA GLY A 134 -1.78 -3.23 -5.29
C GLY A 134 -1.87 -3.95 -6.63
N GLY A 135 -2.52 -3.25 -7.55
CA GLY A 135 -2.29 -3.35 -8.99
C GLY A 135 -1.54 -2.09 -9.44
N ASP A 136 -2.07 -1.32 -10.39
CA ASP A 136 -1.47 -0.03 -10.75
C ASP A 136 -1.77 1.08 -9.71
N HIS A 137 -1.02 2.18 -9.79
CA HIS A 137 -1.08 3.25 -8.79
C HIS A 137 -2.42 4.03 -8.76
N THR A 138 -3.34 3.82 -9.72
CA THR A 138 -4.66 4.48 -9.75
C THR A 138 -5.46 4.17 -8.49
N ILE A 139 -5.25 2.99 -7.89
CA ILE A 139 -5.97 2.55 -6.67
C ILE A 139 -5.69 3.44 -5.45
N VAL A 140 -4.63 4.25 -5.47
CA VAL A 140 -4.27 5.10 -4.33
C VAL A 140 -5.31 6.18 -4.07
N LEU A 141 -5.94 6.75 -5.10
CA LEU A 141 -6.95 7.78 -4.90
C LEU A 141 -8.11 7.30 -4.01
N PRO A 142 -8.84 6.21 -4.35
CA PRO A 142 -9.92 5.71 -3.49
C PRO A 142 -9.43 5.23 -2.11
N LEU A 143 -8.22 4.69 -2.01
CA LEU A 143 -7.62 4.31 -0.71
C LEU A 143 -7.32 5.52 0.17
N LEU A 144 -6.84 6.63 -0.41
CA LEU A 144 -6.62 7.89 0.30
C LEU A 144 -7.93 8.53 0.77
N ARG A 145 -9.00 8.46 -0.04
CA ARG A 145 -10.34 8.90 0.39
C ARG A 145 -10.78 8.18 1.65
N SER A 146 -10.64 6.84 1.66
CA SER A 146 -10.93 6.01 2.82
C SER A 146 -10.04 6.37 4.02
N ALA A 147 -8.72 6.48 3.82
CA ALA A 147 -7.77 6.81 4.88
C ALA A 147 -8.04 8.18 5.52
N ALA A 148 -8.30 9.22 4.72
CA ALA A 148 -8.65 10.55 5.21
C ALA A 148 -9.99 10.57 5.96
N ARG A 149 -10.98 9.79 5.48
CA ARG A 149 -12.26 9.59 6.17
C ARG A 149 -12.06 8.96 7.54
N GLN A 150 -11.26 7.90 7.63
CA GLN A 150 -10.94 7.23 8.90
C GLN A 150 -10.16 8.13 9.86
N ALA A 151 -9.22 8.92 9.34
CA ALA A 151 -8.48 9.90 10.13
C ALA A 151 -9.33 11.10 10.58
N GLY A 152 -10.47 11.36 9.91
CA GLY A 152 -11.32 12.52 10.13
C GLY A 152 -10.69 13.85 9.69
N ARG A 153 -9.57 13.81 8.97
CA ARG A 153 -8.79 14.96 8.49
C ARG A 153 -7.87 14.55 7.34
N PRO A 154 -7.34 15.51 6.56
CA PRO A 154 -6.31 15.22 5.56
C PRO A 154 -5.10 14.51 6.18
N VAL A 155 -4.48 13.59 5.43
CA VAL A 155 -3.38 12.73 5.90
C VAL A 155 -2.03 13.17 5.33
N ALA A 156 -0.96 12.99 6.10
CA ALA A 156 0.39 13.08 5.58
C ALA A 156 0.64 11.93 4.58
N VAL A 157 1.47 12.18 3.57
CA VAL A 157 1.77 11.18 2.54
C VAL A 157 3.28 11.06 2.37
N VAL A 158 3.80 9.85 2.58
CA VAL A 158 5.15 9.48 2.15
C VAL A 158 5.01 8.51 0.97
N HIS A 159 5.44 8.98 -0.19
CA HIS A 159 5.26 8.33 -1.47
C HIS A 159 6.62 7.86 -2.01
N PHE A 160 6.86 6.54 -2.00
CA PHE A 160 8.07 5.94 -2.56
C PHE A 160 7.83 5.53 -4.01
N ASP A 161 8.45 6.22 -4.97
CA ASP A 161 8.21 6.02 -6.40
C ASP A 161 9.35 6.62 -7.25
N ALA A 162 9.55 6.11 -8.46
CA ALA A 162 10.40 6.77 -9.45
C ALA A 162 9.77 8.07 -10.01
N HIS A 163 8.44 8.15 -10.00
CA HIS A 163 7.60 9.16 -10.62
C HIS A 163 6.90 10.05 -9.58
N LEU A 164 6.25 11.11 -10.05
CA LEU A 164 5.53 12.07 -9.19
C LEU A 164 4.06 11.66 -9.00
N ASP A 165 3.44 11.10 -10.04
CA ASP A 165 2.02 10.69 -10.07
C ASP A 165 1.03 11.83 -9.73
N THR A 166 1.42 13.05 -10.12
CA THR A 166 0.70 14.31 -9.93
C THR A 166 0.34 15.00 -11.25
N TRP A 167 0.42 14.28 -12.38
CA TRP A 167 0.01 14.84 -13.67
C TRP A 167 -1.51 15.05 -13.75
N ASP A 168 -1.92 15.91 -14.68
CA ASP A 168 -3.34 16.21 -14.88
C ASP A 168 -4.05 15.07 -15.62
N THR A 169 -3.77 14.92 -16.90
CA THR A 169 -4.47 13.95 -17.73
C THR A 169 -3.50 13.28 -18.68
N TYR A 170 -3.83 12.06 -19.08
CA TYR A 170 -3.18 11.38 -20.19
C TYR A 170 -4.22 11.15 -21.28
N PHE A 171 -3.98 11.69 -22.48
CA PHE A 171 -4.90 11.58 -23.62
C PHE A 171 -6.33 12.05 -23.31
N GLY A 172 -6.49 12.99 -22.37
CA GLY A 172 -7.79 13.48 -21.89
C GLY A 172 -8.47 12.59 -20.85
N ALA A 173 -7.86 11.48 -20.44
CA ALA A 173 -8.32 10.67 -19.32
C ALA A 173 -7.87 11.28 -17.99
N GLU A 174 -8.83 11.48 -17.09
CA GLU A 174 -8.65 12.10 -15.77
C GLU A 174 -8.02 11.16 -14.74
N TYR A 175 -8.27 9.87 -14.87
CA TYR A 175 -7.83 8.82 -13.95
C TYR A 175 -6.87 7.88 -14.67
N THR A 176 -5.60 7.95 -14.29
CA THR A 176 -4.58 6.97 -14.67
C THR A 176 -3.67 6.72 -13.47
N HIS A 177 -2.72 5.80 -13.63
CA HIS A 177 -1.71 5.56 -12.62
C HIS A 177 -0.82 6.78 -12.32
N GLY A 178 -0.78 7.79 -13.20
CA GLY A 178 0.05 8.99 -13.06
C GLY A 178 -0.70 10.22 -12.56
N THR A 179 -1.98 10.10 -12.20
CA THR A 179 -2.82 11.21 -11.72
C THR A 179 -3.30 11.11 -10.25
N PRO A 180 -3.09 10.02 -9.47
CA PRO A 180 -3.83 9.82 -8.22
C PRO A 180 -3.58 10.91 -7.19
N PHE A 181 -2.33 11.39 -7.04
CA PHE A 181 -2.01 12.39 -6.01
C PHE A 181 -2.47 13.79 -6.37
N ARG A 182 -2.58 14.11 -7.66
CA ARG A 182 -3.19 15.37 -8.08
C ARG A 182 -4.69 15.39 -7.74
N ARG A 183 -5.40 14.30 -8.05
CA ARG A 183 -6.83 14.18 -7.69
C ARG A 183 -7.01 14.25 -6.17
N ALA A 184 -6.15 13.57 -5.42
CA ALA A 184 -6.17 13.64 -3.96
C ALA A 184 -5.92 15.05 -3.40
N TRP A 185 -5.07 15.84 -4.05
CA TRP A 185 -4.84 17.24 -3.69
C TRP A 185 -6.06 18.12 -4.01
N GLU A 186 -6.64 17.96 -5.21
CA GLU A 186 -7.85 18.69 -5.62
C GLU A 186 -9.05 18.39 -4.72
N GLU A 187 -9.13 17.16 -4.19
CA GLU A 187 -10.16 16.72 -3.23
C GLU A 187 -9.85 17.08 -1.76
N GLY A 188 -8.68 17.66 -1.47
CA GLY A 188 -8.29 18.05 -0.11
C GLY A 188 -8.06 16.86 0.84
N LEU A 189 -7.62 15.71 0.33
CA LEU A 189 -7.42 14.49 1.10
C LEU A 189 -6.07 14.45 1.85
N MET A 190 -5.14 15.33 1.47
CA MET A 190 -3.76 15.28 1.91
C MET A 190 -3.36 16.54 2.69
N ASP A 191 -2.58 16.37 3.74
CA ASP A 191 -2.00 17.46 4.53
C ASP A 191 -0.83 18.08 3.76
N THR A 192 -1.05 19.24 3.14
CA THR A 192 -0.08 19.88 2.24
C THR A 192 1.23 20.30 2.90
N ASP A 193 1.28 20.35 4.24
CA ASP A 193 2.52 20.65 4.96
C ASP A 193 3.38 19.37 5.17
N ALA A 194 2.79 18.18 4.95
CA ALA A 194 3.36 16.89 5.31
C ALA A 194 3.42 15.86 4.16
N LEU A 195 3.69 16.31 2.92
CA LEU A 195 3.78 15.44 1.73
C LEU A 195 5.22 15.27 1.23
N CYS A 196 5.64 14.05 0.87
CA CYS A 196 6.96 13.84 0.31
C CYS A 196 7.02 12.69 -0.71
N HIS A 197 7.59 12.97 -1.89
CA HIS A 197 8.08 11.95 -2.83
C HIS A 197 9.50 11.50 -2.45
N VAL A 198 9.77 10.20 -2.54
CA VAL A 198 11.04 9.59 -2.15
C VAL A 198 11.48 8.58 -3.20
N GLY A 199 12.66 8.80 -3.80
CA GLY A 199 13.23 7.92 -4.82
C GLY A 199 13.05 8.39 -6.26
N THR A 200 12.43 9.57 -6.47
CA THR A 200 12.13 10.11 -7.79
C THR A 200 13.36 10.15 -8.70
N ARG A 201 13.19 9.80 -9.98
CA ARG A 201 14.26 9.78 -10.99
C ARG A 201 13.69 9.78 -12.41
N GLY A 202 14.57 9.94 -13.39
CA GLY A 202 14.18 9.90 -14.80
C GLY A 202 13.74 11.27 -15.34
N PRO A 203 13.43 11.34 -16.64
CA PRO A 203 13.04 12.58 -17.29
C PRO A 203 11.59 12.96 -16.96
N LEU A 204 11.32 14.27 -16.89
CA LEU A 204 9.99 14.86 -16.78
C LEU A 204 9.55 15.46 -18.13
N TYR A 205 8.27 15.79 -18.28
CA TYR A 205 7.80 16.47 -19.50
C TYR A 205 8.23 17.93 -19.55
N GLY A 206 8.37 18.58 -18.38
CA GLY A 206 8.88 19.94 -18.28
C GLY A 206 9.02 20.42 -16.83
N PRO A 207 9.57 21.64 -16.64
CA PRO A 207 9.76 22.21 -15.30
C PRO A 207 8.44 22.40 -14.53
N LYS A 208 7.33 22.56 -15.25
CA LYS A 208 5.99 22.71 -14.66
C LYS A 208 5.61 21.53 -13.75
N ASP A 209 6.09 20.33 -14.04
CA ASP A 209 5.80 19.14 -13.22
C ASP A 209 6.31 19.35 -11.77
N LEU A 210 7.49 19.95 -11.60
CA LEU A 210 8.07 20.27 -10.29
C LEU A 210 7.44 21.52 -9.65
N GLU A 211 7.03 22.50 -10.47
CA GLU A 211 6.32 23.70 -9.99
C GLU A 211 4.94 23.35 -9.42
N ASP A 212 4.23 22.42 -10.08
CA ASP A 212 2.95 21.91 -9.63
C ASP A 212 3.11 21.12 -8.31
N ASP A 213 4.08 20.22 -8.20
CA ASP A 213 4.39 19.51 -6.94
C ASP A 213 4.71 20.45 -5.77
N ALA A 214 5.54 21.46 -6.02
CA ALA A 214 5.85 22.47 -5.02
C ALA A 214 4.60 23.25 -4.59
N ARG A 215 3.68 23.54 -5.54
CA ARG A 215 2.38 24.17 -5.24
C ARG A 215 1.47 23.24 -4.44
N PHE A 216 1.52 21.94 -4.70
CA PHE A 216 0.73 20.93 -3.99
C PHE A 216 1.24 20.67 -2.57
N GLY A 217 2.49 21.06 -2.29
CA GLY A 217 3.11 20.89 -0.98
C GLY A 217 4.01 19.65 -0.90
N PHE A 218 4.36 19.02 -2.02
CA PHE A 218 5.30 17.90 -2.01
C PHE A 218 6.74 18.36 -1.80
N GLY A 219 7.39 17.78 -0.79
CA GLY A 219 8.84 17.68 -0.75
C GLY A 219 9.33 16.58 -1.70
N ILE A 220 10.51 16.74 -2.29
CA ILE A 220 11.08 15.73 -3.19
C ILE A 220 12.45 15.33 -2.68
N VAL A 221 12.62 14.03 -2.40
CA VAL A 221 13.90 13.40 -2.13
C VAL A 221 14.21 12.46 -3.29
N SER A 222 15.03 12.90 -4.24
CA SER A 222 15.37 12.09 -5.40
C SER A 222 16.25 10.90 -5.02
N SER A 223 16.32 9.87 -5.89
CA SER A 223 17.29 8.78 -5.73
C SER A 223 18.74 9.28 -5.59
N SER A 224 19.08 10.39 -6.25
CA SER A 224 20.38 11.05 -6.12
C SER A 224 20.59 11.71 -4.76
N ASP A 225 19.53 12.23 -4.14
CA ASP A 225 19.59 12.78 -2.78
C ASP A 225 19.77 11.68 -1.75
N ILE A 226 19.06 10.55 -1.89
CA ILE A 226 19.25 9.36 -1.06
C ILE A 226 20.71 8.89 -1.15
N HIS A 227 21.28 8.81 -2.36
CA HIS A 227 22.67 8.42 -2.55
C HIS A 227 23.66 9.37 -1.84
N ARG A 228 23.42 10.68 -1.89
CA ARG A 228 24.30 11.69 -1.28
C ARG A 228 24.14 11.83 0.24
N GLN A 229 22.92 11.76 0.73
CA GLN A 229 22.57 12.07 2.13
C GLN A 229 22.52 10.80 3.01
N GLY A 230 22.24 9.64 2.40
CA GLY A 230 22.04 8.38 3.09
C GLY A 230 20.65 8.24 3.73
N CYS A 231 20.19 6.99 3.88
CA CYS A 231 18.83 6.68 4.32
C CYS A 231 18.49 7.24 5.71
N ALA A 232 19.45 7.24 6.66
CA ALA A 232 19.20 7.73 8.01
C ALA A 232 18.84 9.22 8.04
N SER A 233 19.53 10.04 7.26
CA SER A 233 19.24 11.48 7.15
C SER A 233 17.89 11.73 6.49
N VAL A 234 17.57 10.97 5.44
CA VAL A 234 16.28 11.07 4.75
C VAL A 234 15.13 10.71 5.69
N VAL A 235 15.24 9.59 6.42
CA VAL A 235 14.22 9.16 7.38
C VAL A 235 14.01 10.18 8.49
N GLU A 236 15.08 10.82 8.99
CA GLU A 236 14.97 11.88 9.98
C GLU A 236 14.22 13.11 9.44
N GLY A 237 14.53 13.54 8.21
CA GLY A 237 13.81 14.63 7.55
C GLY A 237 12.33 14.30 7.30
N LEU A 238 12.02 13.07 6.91
CA LEU A 238 10.64 12.60 6.74
C LEU A 238 9.87 12.63 8.07
N ARG A 239 10.50 12.19 9.17
CA ARG A 239 9.89 12.25 10.51
C ARG A 239 9.59 13.67 10.96
N GLN A 240 10.51 14.61 10.71
CA GLN A 240 10.30 16.03 11.02
C GLN A 240 9.20 16.66 10.18
N ARG A 241 9.01 16.19 8.94
CA ARG A 241 7.97 16.69 8.05
C ARG A 241 6.58 16.12 8.38
N VAL A 242 6.51 14.85 8.77
CA VAL A 242 5.25 14.17 9.10
C VAL A 242 4.78 14.50 10.52
N GLU A 243 5.72 14.66 11.47
CA GLU A 243 5.43 14.83 12.90
C GLU A 243 4.41 13.78 13.41
N ASP A 244 3.32 14.23 14.02
CA ASP A 244 2.23 13.40 14.55
C ASP A 244 0.99 13.37 13.61
N ALA A 245 1.15 13.75 12.35
CA ALA A 245 0.07 13.67 11.37
C ALA A 245 -0.30 12.20 11.07
N PRO A 246 -1.57 11.88 10.75
CA PRO A 246 -1.96 10.54 10.35
C PRO A 246 -1.29 10.27 9.02
N LEU A 247 -0.53 9.17 8.95
CA LEU A 247 0.38 8.92 7.84
C LEU A 247 -0.18 7.83 6.92
N TYR A 248 -0.27 8.16 5.63
CA TYR A 248 -0.42 7.21 4.54
C TYR A 248 0.93 6.97 3.87
N ILE A 249 1.31 5.70 3.70
CA ILE A 249 2.54 5.33 3.00
C ILE A 249 2.14 4.61 1.71
N SER A 250 2.55 5.17 0.57
CA SER A 250 2.45 4.50 -0.72
C SER A 250 3.83 4.05 -1.19
N VAL A 251 3.91 2.84 -1.75
CA VAL A 251 5.15 2.27 -2.29
C VAL A 251 4.86 1.70 -3.67
N ASP A 252 5.31 2.40 -4.71
CA ASP A 252 5.47 1.82 -6.03
C ASP A 252 6.78 1.02 -6.06
N ILE A 253 6.73 -0.19 -6.63
CA ILE A 253 7.90 -1.06 -6.69
C ILE A 253 8.97 -0.53 -7.65
N ASP A 254 8.58 0.31 -8.62
CA ASP A 254 9.52 0.91 -9.55
C ASP A 254 10.45 1.96 -8.91
N VAL A 255 10.22 2.33 -7.63
CA VAL A 255 11.19 3.09 -6.83
C VAL A 255 12.55 2.38 -6.74
N LEU A 256 12.53 1.05 -6.84
CA LEU A 256 13.74 0.22 -6.86
C LEU A 256 14.43 0.27 -8.23
N ASP A 257 15.73 -0.03 -8.23
CA ASP A 257 16.47 -0.21 -9.48
C ASP A 257 15.90 -1.42 -10.27
N PRO A 258 15.72 -1.33 -11.60
CA PRO A 258 15.18 -2.43 -12.41
C PRO A 258 15.98 -3.76 -12.34
N ALA A 259 17.20 -3.75 -11.82
CA ALA A 259 17.93 -4.97 -11.51
C ALA A 259 17.29 -5.79 -10.37
N HIS A 260 16.39 -5.19 -9.58
CA HIS A 260 15.73 -5.78 -8.42
C HIS A 260 14.21 -5.92 -8.56
N ALA A 261 13.58 -5.15 -9.45
CA ALA A 261 12.13 -5.13 -9.69
C ALA A 261 11.79 -5.03 -11.18
#